data_AF-A0AAN6JMY2-F1
#
_entry.id   AF-A0AAN6JMY2-F1
#
_cell.length_a   1.000
_cell.length_b   1.000
_cell.length_c   1.000
_cell.angle_alpha   90.00
_cell.angle_beta   90.00
_cell.angle_gamma   90.00
#
_symmetry.space_group_name_H-M   'P 1'
#
loop_
_entity.id
_entity.type
_entity.pdbx_description
1 polymer ?
#
loop_
_entity_poly.entity_id
_entity_poly.type
_entity_poly.pdbx_seq_one_letter_code
_entity_poly.pdbx_strand_id
1 'polypeptide(L)'
;MLMPSFKSLLSSILLAGAVVAQTDGPYSLGLAPVGIEKGVLNTTLSCSVTAIGFLPLGTQQIGFGVSALLPGRVSVNQPFSIVAGTRLIVPKSLNSIAGLFGARYYSGTVDSVIVNTPGASPASTDVAKGQTLTIPTAPLNPNGISVLEVPGAGKTLTVGPLTASSAGNVIISFGAIAASIKTLDKNGKATFITAKVSCPAQQRPTSLAAIAVGGTASTKPIVPSGGGDIPTIPSGQTAGVTGFNYNCDFSGFVQGPVRVSLGGVKPSNAAVQSGGQITLAKGQGNIILSATLVNRIKKIVSIADHTTLTLTTFNLVASNATPATQNIIPDGGITISNIPVKSGAVATVPPTAPQTTLPDINFTAGKSGSTALLSIADAAGNASLRDADDNEILAIDFTCAALSPNVPVFPYDIA
;
A
#
# COMPACT_ATOMS: atom_id res chain seq x y z
N MET A 1 -64.42 -0.07 15.65
CA MET A 1 -63.71 -1.05 14.81
C MET A 1 -63.13 -0.27 13.63
N LEU A 2 -61.91 0.25 13.80
CA LEU A 2 -61.24 1.16 12.86
C LEU A 2 -59.78 0.71 12.77
N MET A 3 -59.37 0.34 11.56
CA MET A 3 -58.02 -0.10 11.21
C MET A 3 -56.99 0.99 11.50
N PRO A 4 -55.85 0.68 12.13
CA PRO A 4 -54.67 1.53 12.02
C PRO A 4 -54.13 1.43 10.59
N SER A 5 -53.82 2.59 10.03
CA SER A 5 -53.41 2.79 8.66
C SER A 5 -52.04 2.19 8.35
N PHE A 6 -51.93 1.62 7.15
CA PHE A 6 -50.78 0.98 6.50
C PHE A 6 -49.52 1.87 6.35
N LYS A 7 -49.46 3.05 6.98
CA LYS A 7 -48.39 4.04 6.84
C LYS A 7 -47.31 3.95 7.93
N SER A 8 -47.48 3.16 8.98
CA SER A 8 -46.45 3.00 10.04
C SER A 8 -45.55 1.77 9.90
N LEU A 9 -45.76 0.91 8.89
CA LEU A 9 -44.86 -0.23 8.59
C LEU A 9 -43.82 0.07 7.49
N LEU A 10 -43.92 1.23 6.83
CA LEU A 10 -43.04 1.64 5.74
C LEU A 10 -41.85 2.51 6.20
N SER A 11 -41.75 2.82 7.49
CA SER A 11 -40.65 3.63 8.06
C SER A 11 -39.50 2.80 8.64
N SER A 12 -39.63 1.46 8.64
CA SER A 12 -38.57 0.51 9.04
C SER A 12 -37.95 -0.25 7.85
N ILE A 13 -38.33 0.09 6.61
CA ILE A 13 -37.66 -0.38 5.38
C ILE A 13 -36.99 0.83 4.73
N LEU A 14 -36.13 1.50 5.48
CA LEU A 14 -35.21 2.51 4.98
C LEU A 14 -33.81 1.93 5.16
N LEU A 15 -33.20 1.58 4.03
CA LEU A 15 -31.77 1.27 3.84
C LEU A 15 -31.24 -0.05 4.44
N ALA A 16 -31.87 -1.17 4.09
CA ALA A 16 -31.12 -2.41 3.84
C ALA A 16 -30.81 -2.53 2.33
N GLY A 17 -30.36 -1.44 1.72
CA GLY A 17 -29.53 -1.60 0.54
C GLY A 17 -28.26 -2.25 1.06
N ALA A 18 -28.01 -3.51 0.72
CA ALA A 18 -26.74 -4.15 0.99
C ALA A 18 -25.64 -3.28 0.36
N VAL A 19 -25.11 -2.34 1.14
CA VAL A 19 -23.79 -1.79 0.93
C VAL A 19 -22.92 -3.01 1.14
N VAL A 20 -22.59 -3.69 0.04
CA VAL A 20 -21.66 -4.81 0.11
C VAL A 20 -20.42 -4.24 0.77
N ALA A 21 -20.10 -4.73 1.97
CA ALA A 21 -19.13 -4.12 2.85
C ALA A 21 -17.76 -4.14 2.16
N GLN A 22 -17.35 -3.02 1.57
CA GLN A 22 -16.04 -2.87 0.95
C GLN A 22 -15.00 -2.81 2.08
N THR A 23 -13.96 -3.64 2.02
CA THR A 23 -12.84 -3.46 2.94
C THR A 23 -11.98 -2.28 2.48
N ASP A 24 -11.56 -1.43 3.42
CA ASP A 24 -10.55 -0.40 3.19
C ASP A 24 -9.12 -0.97 3.31
N GLY A 25 -8.94 -2.29 3.22
CA GLY A 25 -7.64 -2.91 3.31
C GLY A 25 -7.03 -2.83 4.72
N PRO A 26 -5.78 -3.32 4.89
CA PRO A 26 -5.15 -3.35 6.19
C PRO A 26 -4.92 -1.94 6.71
N TYR A 27 -5.28 -1.69 7.97
CA TYR A 27 -5.18 -0.38 8.63
C TYR A 27 -5.93 0.76 7.92
N SER A 28 -7.00 0.44 7.19
CA SER A 28 -7.83 1.42 6.46
C SER A 28 -7.05 2.22 5.42
N LEU A 29 -6.15 1.56 4.68
CA LEU A 29 -5.41 2.15 3.57
C LEU A 29 -6.30 2.60 2.41
N GLY A 30 -7.55 2.13 2.33
CA GLY A 30 -8.47 2.31 1.23
C GLY A 30 -8.16 1.39 0.05
N LEU A 31 -8.87 1.63 -1.06
CA LEU A 31 -8.64 0.92 -2.31
C LEU A 31 -7.48 1.52 -3.11
N ALA A 32 -6.71 0.66 -3.74
CA ALA A 32 -5.73 1.07 -4.73
C ALA A 32 -6.42 1.37 -6.09
N PRO A 33 -6.08 2.49 -6.76
CA PRO A 33 -6.39 2.70 -8.17
C PRO A 33 -5.77 1.61 -9.05
N VAL A 34 -6.35 1.36 -10.22
CA VAL A 34 -5.80 0.38 -11.18
C VAL A 34 -4.40 0.81 -11.64
N GLY A 35 -3.46 -0.13 -11.58
CA GLY A 35 -2.06 0.08 -11.95
C GLY A 35 -1.22 0.81 -10.90
N ILE A 36 -1.81 1.15 -9.75
CA ILE A 36 -1.15 1.89 -8.67
C ILE A 36 -1.05 1.01 -7.43
N GLU A 37 0.06 1.13 -6.74
CA GLU A 37 0.30 0.59 -5.41
C GLU A 37 0.30 1.73 -4.40
N LYS A 38 -0.36 1.52 -3.27
CA LYS A 38 -0.31 2.39 -2.10
C LYS A 38 0.38 1.62 -0.98
N GLY A 39 1.51 2.11 -0.52
CA GLY A 39 2.28 1.52 0.57
C GLY A 39 2.42 2.48 1.73
N VAL A 40 2.40 1.96 2.96
CA VAL A 40 2.73 2.70 4.17
C VAL A 40 3.80 1.94 4.93
N LEU A 41 4.92 2.60 5.15
CA LEU A 41 6.06 2.15 5.92
C LEU A 41 6.04 2.86 7.28
N ASN A 42 6.30 2.14 8.35
CA ASN A 42 6.67 2.72 9.64
C ASN A 42 7.90 2.02 10.18
N THR A 43 9.02 2.72 10.27
CA THR A 43 10.31 2.17 10.69
C THR A 43 11.03 3.11 11.64
N THR A 44 12.20 2.71 12.13
CA THR A 44 13.10 3.56 12.91
C THR A 44 14.43 3.70 12.18
N LEU A 45 14.92 4.93 12.10
CA LEU A 45 16.21 5.27 11.52
C LEU A 45 17.20 5.55 12.65
N SER A 46 18.40 5.00 12.51
CA SER A 46 19.53 5.34 13.37
C SER A 46 20.17 6.63 12.85
N CYS A 47 20.00 7.73 13.57
CA CYS A 47 20.43 9.05 13.14
C CYS A 47 21.36 9.70 14.15
N SER A 48 22.41 10.35 13.66
CA SER A 48 23.25 11.23 14.46
C SER A 48 22.54 12.57 14.63
N VAL A 49 22.39 13.02 15.88
CA VAL A 49 21.77 14.30 16.22
C VAL A 49 22.78 15.21 16.89
N THR A 50 23.01 16.39 16.32
CA THR A 50 23.86 17.43 16.90
C THR A 50 23.01 18.65 17.22
N ALA A 51 23.02 19.13 18.46
CA ALA A 51 22.24 20.28 18.92
C ALA A 51 23.12 21.48 19.26
N ILE A 52 22.56 22.69 19.20
CA ILE A 52 23.24 23.96 19.59
C ILE A 52 24.56 24.14 18.81
N GLY A 53 24.56 23.78 17.52
CA GLY A 53 25.71 23.93 16.63
C GLY A 53 26.87 22.94 16.85
N PHE A 54 27.04 22.36 18.05
CA PHE A 54 28.21 21.52 18.34
C PHE A 54 27.99 20.40 19.38
N LEU A 55 26.89 20.36 20.13
CA LEU A 55 26.68 19.34 21.17
C LEU A 55 26.20 18.02 20.54
N PRO A 56 27.01 16.95 20.49
CA PRO A 56 26.56 15.67 19.98
C PRO A 56 25.62 15.02 20.99
N LEU A 57 24.38 14.76 20.59
CA LEU A 57 23.42 13.97 21.37
C LEU A 57 23.56 12.46 21.07
N GLY A 58 24.59 12.08 20.32
CA GLY A 58 24.86 10.71 19.91
C GLY A 58 23.89 10.19 18.85
N THR A 59 23.89 8.86 18.72
CA THR A 59 22.99 8.13 17.83
C THR A 59 21.62 7.96 18.48
N GLN A 60 20.58 8.42 17.80
CA GLN A 60 19.19 8.40 18.25
C GLN A 60 18.36 7.56 17.29
N GLN A 61 17.38 6.82 17.84
CA GLN A 61 16.37 6.13 17.04
C GLN A 61 15.24 7.11 16.74
N ILE A 62 15.18 7.58 15.50
CA ILE A 62 14.14 8.49 15.01
C ILE A 62 13.11 7.66 14.26
N GLY A 63 11.84 7.71 14.67
CA GLY A 63 10.80 7.03 13.92
C GLY A 63 10.59 7.71 12.56
N PHE A 64 10.33 6.92 11.53
CA PHE A 64 10.17 7.40 10.17
C PHE A 64 8.99 6.68 9.52
N GLY A 65 8.00 7.47 9.10
CA GLY A 65 6.82 7.00 8.41
C GLY A 65 6.76 7.52 6.99
N VAL A 66 6.34 6.68 6.06
CA VAL A 66 6.18 7.04 4.64
C VAL A 66 4.87 6.46 4.14
N SER A 67 4.09 7.25 3.43
CA SER A 67 2.90 6.82 2.68
C SER A 67 3.15 7.15 1.22
N ALA A 68 3.29 6.15 0.37
CA ALA A 68 3.68 6.32 -1.02
C ALA A 68 2.66 5.73 -1.98
N LEU A 69 2.49 6.40 -3.11
CA LEU A 69 1.82 5.93 -4.31
C LEU A 69 2.86 5.74 -5.39
N LEU A 70 2.89 4.56 -6.00
CA LEU A 70 3.79 4.24 -7.10
C LEU A 70 3.06 3.41 -8.17
N PRO A 71 3.48 3.45 -9.44
CA PRO A 71 2.98 2.52 -10.44
C PRO A 71 3.37 1.10 -10.06
N GLY A 72 2.47 0.13 -10.11
CA GLY A 72 2.84 -1.28 -9.91
C GLY A 72 3.61 -1.86 -11.10
N ARG A 73 3.43 -1.27 -12.29
CA ARG A 73 4.14 -1.63 -13.52
C ARG A 73 4.41 -0.42 -14.40
N VAL A 74 5.51 -0.50 -15.13
CA VAL A 74 5.88 0.45 -16.19
C VAL A 74 6.45 -0.33 -17.37
N SER A 75 6.29 0.18 -18.59
CA SER A 75 7.01 -0.38 -19.74
C SER A 75 8.44 0.15 -19.80
N VAL A 76 9.31 -0.56 -20.54
CA VAL A 76 10.66 -0.08 -20.84
C VAL A 76 10.56 1.31 -21.49
N ASN A 77 11.40 2.23 -21.02
CA ASN A 77 11.47 3.64 -21.41
C ASN A 77 10.23 4.50 -21.11
N GLN A 78 9.24 3.99 -20.36
CA GLN A 78 8.11 4.79 -19.90
C GLN A 78 8.53 5.70 -18.74
N PRO A 79 8.29 7.03 -18.82
CA PRO A 79 8.52 7.90 -17.68
C PRO A 79 7.51 7.62 -16.56
N PHE A 80 7.97 7.61 -15.32
CA PHE A 80 7.09 7.47 -14.16
C PHE A 80 7.56 8.31 -12.97
N SER A 81 6.69 8.45 -11.96
CA SER A 81 7.03 9.14 -10.72
C SER A 81 6.41 8.42 -9.52
N ILE A 82 7.02 8.62 -8.36
CA ILE A 82 6.52 8.16 -7.06
C ILE A 82 6.03 9.39 -6.31
N VAL A 83 4.86 9.31 -5.68
CA VAL A 83 4.29 10.40 -4.89
C VAL A 83 4.22 9.94 -3.44
N ALA A 84 4.79 10.69 -2.50
CA ALA A 84 4.87 10.25 -1.11
C ALA A 84 4.63 11.38 -0.10
N GLY A 85 3.89 11.07 0.97
CA GLY A 85 3.91 11.83 2.22
C GLY A 85 4.90 11.20 3.19
N THR A 86 5.61 12.01 3.97
CA THR A 86 6.59 11.51 4.96
C THR A 86 6.36 12.13 6.32
N ARG A 87 6.77 11.43 7.37
CA ARG A 87 6.79 11.97 8.73
C ARG A 87 7.99 11.47 9.52
N LEU A 88 8.55 12.38 10.31
CA LEU A 88 9.54 12.07 11.33
C LEU A 88 8.85 12.01 12.69
N ILE A 89 9.18 11.01 13.49
CA ILE A 89 8.62 10.81 14.82
C ILE A 89 9.75 11.02 15.81
N VAL A 90 9.72 12.18 16.48
CA VAL A 90 10.72 12.57 17.48
C VAL A 90 10.42 11.82 18.78
N PRO A 91 11.38 11.03 19.30
CA PRO A 91 11.18 10.25 20.51
C PRO A 91 11.06 11.14 21.76
N LYS A 92 10.42 10.59 22.80
CA LYS A 92 10.23 11.28 24.09
C LYS A 92 11.53 11.80 24.69
N SER A 93 12.64 11.08 24.54
CA SER A 93 13.95 11.48 25.05
C SER A 93 14.37 12.87 24.52
N LEU A 94 14.26 13.07 23.21
CA LEU A 94 14.59 14.34 22.57
C LEU A 94 13.56 15.43 22.87
N ASN A 95 12.26 15.06 22.91
CA ASN A 95 11.19 16.01 23.29
C ASN A 95 11.37 16.53 24.72
N SER A 96 11.76 15.66 25.66
CA SER A 96 11.97 16.03 27.07
C SER A 96 13.12 17.03 27.21
N ILE A 97 14.24 16.77 26.53
CA ILE A 97 15.41 17.66 26.52
C ILE A 97 15.04 19.01 25.90
N ALA A 98 14.44 19.02 24.72
CA ALA A 98 14.04 20.26 24.07
C ALA A 98 13.01 21.05 24.91
N GLY A 99 12.05 20.36 25.53
CA GLY A 99 11.06 20.96 26.41
C GLY A 99 11.66 21.62 27.66
N LEU A 100 12.70 21.03 28.24
CA LEU A 100 13.46 21.59 29.38
C LEU A 100 14.10 22.94 29.04
N PHE A 101 14.54 23.08 27.79
CA PHE A 101 15.13 24.32 27.28
C PHE A 101 14.10 25.31 26.68
N GLY A 102 12.82 25.15 27.03
CA GLY A 102 11.78 26.12 26.70
C GLY A 102 11.11 25.91 25.34
N ALA A 103 11.47 24.87 24.59
CA ALA A 103 10.81 24.57 23.32
C ALA A 103 9.35 24.12 23.53
N ARG A 104 8.48 24.53 22.61
CA ARG A 104 7.06 24.15 22.54
C ARG A 104 6.65 23.67 21.15
N TYR A 105 7.42 24.02 20.13
CA TYR A 105 7.20 23.55 18.77
C TYR A 105 8.53 23.18 18.10
N TYR A 106 8.44 22.38 17.04
CA TYR A 106 9.50 22.13 16.08
C TYR A 106 9.13 22.76 14.74
N SER A 107 10.14 23.19 13.98
CA SER A 107 10.03 23.55 12.56
C SER A 107 11.37 23.30 11.89
N GLY A 108 11.49 23.43 10.58
CA GLY A 108 12.79 23.18 9.96
C GLY A 108 12.80 23.07 8.45
N THR A 109 13.89 22.53 7.94
CA THR A 109 14.09 22.20 6.53
C THR A 109 14.63 20.78 6.41
N VAL A 110 14.23 20.09 5.36
CA VAL A 110 14.87 18.86 4.94
C VAL A 110 16.00 19.22 4.01
N ASP A 111 17.21 18.84 4.39
CA ASP A 111 18.44 19.21 3.69
C ASP A 111 18.75 18.20 2.56
N SER A 112 18.43 16.91 2.76
CA SER A 112 18.59 15.85 1.75
C SER A 112 17.68 14.66 2.06
N VAL A 113 17.05 14.07 1.03
CA VAL A 113 16.38 12.77 1.11
C VAL A 113 16.73 12.00 -0.14
N ILE A 114 17.66 11.06 0.01
CA ILE A 114 18.10 10.21 -1.09
C ILE A 114 17.11 9.05 -1.25
N VAL A 115 16.53 8.92 -2.43
CA VAL A 115 15.73 7.75 -2.83
C VAL A 115 16.52 6.99 -3.88
N ASN A 116 16.86 5.74 -3.58
CA ASN A 116 17.55 4.84 -4.49
C ASN A 116 16.52 4.05 -5.29
N THR A 117 16.72 4.01 -6.60
CA THR A 117 15.90 3.30 -7.57
C THR A 117 16.77 2.51 -8.54
N PRO A 118 17.58 1.55 -8.05
CA PRO A 118 18.29 0.61 -8.93
C PRO A 118 17.32 -0.02 -9.93
N GLY A 119 17.70 -0.04 -11.21
CA GLY A 119 16.83 -0.46 -12.32
C GLY A 119 16.14 0.70 -13.05
N ALA A 120 16.23 1.93 -12.53
CA ALA A 120 15.77 3.15 -13.19
C ALA A 120 16.91 4.16 -13.37
N SER A 121 16.67 5.15 -14.23
CA SER A 121 17.49 6.34 -14.43
C SER A 121 16.69 7.58 -14.04
N PRO A 122 17.25 8.47 -13.19
CA PRO A 122 18.48 8.25 -12.40
C PRO A 122 18.33 7.06 -11.42
N ALA A 123 19.44 6.42 -11.07
CA ALA A 123 19.46 5.31 -10.11
C ALA A 123 19.33 5.78 -8.65
N SER A 124 19.48 7.08 -8.41
CA SER A 124 19.33 7.73 -7.12
C SER A 124 18.94 9.20 -7.32
N THR A 125 17.95 9.67 -6.56
CA THR A 125 17.45 11.04 -6.62
C THR A 125 17.45 11.64 -5.22
N ASP A 126 18.05 12.83 -5.07
CA ASP A 126 17.84 13.65 -3.88
C ASP A 126 16.58 14.49 -4.06
N VAL A 127 15.53 14.14 -3.33
CA VAL A 127 14.21 14.77 -3.44
C VAL A 127 14.22 16.19 -2.85
N ALA A 128 15.16 16.52 -1.97
CA ALA A 128 15.29 17.87 -1.43
C ALA A 128 16.16 18.78 -2.31
N LYS A 129 16.91 18.21 -3.26
CA LYS A 129 17.80 19.00 -4.11
C LYS A 129 16.99 19.78 -5.15
N GLY A 130 17.16 21.11 -5.16
CA GLY A 130 16.48 22.00 -6.10
C GLY A 130 15.10 22.50 -5.64
N GLN A 131 14.62 22.10 -4.46
CA GLN A 131 13.41 22.63 -3.84
C GLN A 131 13.58 22.75 -2.32
N THR A 132 13.07 23.83 -1.72
CA THR A 132 13.12 23.95 -0.25
C THR A 132 11.98 23.15 0.37
N LEU A 133 12.30 21.94 0.85
CA LEU A 133 11.37 21.11 1.60
C LEU A 133 11.30 21.61 3.05
N THR A 134 10.18 22.23 3.39
CA THR A 134 9.96 22.77 4.73
C THR A 134 9.35 21.71 5.64
N ILE A 135 9.79 21.72 6.90
CA ILE A 135 9.12 21.03 8.00
C ILE A 135 8.22 22.09 8.66
N PRO A 136 6.89 22.00 8.48
CA PRO A 136 5.97 22.95 9.09
C PRO A 136 6.05 22.93 10.61
N THR A 137 5.58 24.02 11.23
CA THR A 137 5.52 24.10 12.69
C THR A 137 4.62 23.00 13.24
N ALA A 138 5.20 22.16 14.10
CA ALA A 138 4.51 21.05 14.75
C ALA A 138 4.68 21.14 16.27
N PRO A 139 3.65 20.79 17.06
CA PRO A 139 3.74 20.83 18.51
C PRO A 139 4.77 19.82 19.03
N LEU A 140 5.55 20.25 20.01
CA LEU A 140 6.40 19.39 20.80
C LEU A 140 5.58 18.79 21.94
N ASN A 141 5.62 17.47 22.09
CA ASN A 141 5.01 16.76 23.21
C ASN A 141 6.09 16.27 24.20
N PRO A 142 6.32 16.97 25.33
CA PRO A 142 7.40 16.61 26.27
C PRO A 142 7.22 15.23 26.89
N ASN A 143 5.97 14.77 27.00
CA ASN A 143 5.62 13.53 27.70
C ASN A 143 5.46 12.33 26.76
N GLY A 144 5.63 12.53 25.45
CA GLY A 144 5.39 11.51 24.43
C GLY A 144 6.21 11.73 23.17
N ILE A 145 5.66 11.30 22.04
CA ILE A 145 6.26 11.52 20.71
C ILE A 145 5.76 12.82 20.09
N SER A 146 6.58 13.43 19.23
CA SER A 146 6.17 14.54 18.38
C SER A 146 6.24 14.09 16.93
N VAL A 147 5.25 14.45 16.11
CA VAL A 147 5.17 14.04 14.71
C VAL A 147 5.40 15.27 13.83
N LEU A 148 6.41 15.17 12.96
CA LEU A 148 6.78 16.20 12.00
C LEU A 148 6.48 15.68 10.60
N GLU A 149 5.36 16.14 10.01
CA GLU A 149 4.98 15.71 8.66
C GLU A 149 5.63 16.62 7.62
N VAL A 150 6.23 16.02 6.59
CA VAL A 150 6.96 16.72 5.53
C VAL A 150 6.38 16.33 4.18
N PRO A 151 5.93 17.31 3.35
CA PRO A 151 6.04 18.76 3.51
C PRO A 151 4.88 19.40 4.28
N GLY A 152 4.13 18.58 5.01
CA GLY A 152 2.99 18.96 5.86
C GLY A 152 1.87 17.94 5.77
N ALA A 153 0.92 18.04 6.69
CA ALA A 153 -0.24 17.15 6.73
C ALA A 153 -1.00 17.13 5.40
N GLY A 154 -1.24 15.93 4.87
CA GLY A 154 -1.94 15.71 3.60
C GLY A 154 -1.17 16.19 2.35
N LYS A 155 0.08 16.64 2.48
CA LYS A 155 0.89 17.09 1.34
C LYS A 155 1.86 16.00 0.88
N THR A 156 2.30 16.11 -0.36
CA THR A 156 3.14 15.09 -1.01
C THR A 156 4.41 15.67 -1.61
N LEU A 157 5.42 14.80 -1.71
CA LEU A 157 6.64 14.95 -2.48
C LEU A 157 6.57 14.08 -3.72
N THR A 158 7.16 14.53 -4.81
CA THR A 158 7.27 13.74 -6.05
C THR A 158 8.72 13.36 -6.29
N VAL A 159 8.97 12.07 -6.53
CA VAL A 159 10.26 11.52 -6.92
C VAL A 159 10.18 11.14 -8.40
N GLY A 160 10.90 11.88 -9.24
CA GLY A 160 10.95 11.66 -10.68
C GLY A 160 10.97 12.95 -11.50
N PRO A 161 10.87 12.83 -12.85
CA PRO A 161 10.60 11.59 -13.58
C PRO A 161 11.75 10.58 -13.49
N LEU A 162 11.38 9.30 -13.45
CA LEU A 162 12.27 8.15 -13.51
C LEU A 162 11.95 7.35 -14.77
N THR A 163 12.94 6.65 -15.32
CA THR A 163 12.75 5.81 -16.51
C THR A 163 13.58 4.52 -16.39
N ALA A 164 12.97 3.36 -16.62
CA ALA A 164 13.67 2.09 -16.65
C ALA A 164 14.08 1.71 -18.08
N SER A 165 15.36 1.44 -18.32
CA SER A 165 15.91 1.16 -19.66
C SER A 165 15.89 -0.32 -20.06
N SER A 166 15.60 -1.22 -19.12
CA SER A 166 15.53 -2.67 -19.36
C SER A 166 14.41 -3.33 -18.56
N ALA A 167 13.95 -4.49 -19.01
CA ALA A 167 12.98 -5.30 -18.28
C ALA A 167 13.57 -5.84 -16.97
N GLY A 168 12.71 -6.01 -15.95
CA GLY A 168 13.13 -6.44 -14.62
C GLY A 168 12.29 -5.80 -13.53
N ASN A 169 12.92 -5.38 -12.42
CA ASN A 169 12.25 -4.67 -11.34
C ASN A 169 13.07 -3.44 -10.93
N VAL A 170 12.38 -2.36 -10.59
CA VAL A 170 12.96 -1.22 -9.88
C VAL A 170 12.68 -1.42 -8.40
N ILE A 171 13.72 -1.60 -7.59
CA ILE A 171 13.56 -1.75 -6.13
C ILE A 171 13.79 -0.38 -5.48
N ILE A 172 12.82 0.09 -4.71
CA ILE A 172 12.87 1.41 -4.09
C ILE A 172 13.41 1.28 -2.67
N SER A 173 14.39 2.09 -2.31
CA SER A 173 14.91 2.17 -0.95
C SER A 173 15.35 3.58 -0.58
N PHE A 174 15.50 3.86 0.72
CA PHE A 174 16.07 5.13 1.19
C PHE A 174 17.59 5.05 1.29
N GLY A 175 18.27 6.08 0.80
CA GLY A 175 19.67 6.36 1.06
C GLY A 175 19.84 7.22 2.32
N ALA A 176 20.79 8.15 2.27
CA ALA A 176 21.00 9.10 3.36
C ALA A 176 19.83 10.09 3.48
N ILE A 177 19.52 10.50 4.70
CA ILE A 177 18.52 11.52 5.02
C ILE A 177 19.16 12.55 5.94
N ALA A 178 18.98 13.83 5.63
CA ALA A 178 19.47 14.94 6.43
C ALA A 178 18.40 16.01 6.62
N ALA A 179 18.32 16.57 7.82
CA ALA A 179 17.38 17.64 8.15
C ALA A 179 17.96 18.63 9.17
N SER A 180 17.49 19.86 9.09
CA SER A 180 17.73 20.94 10.04
C SER A 180 16.46 21.24 10.81
N ILE A 181 16.43 20.90 12.09
CA ILE A 181 15.27 21.12 12.97
C ILE A 181 15.58 22.30 13.90
N LYS A 182 14.71 23.31 13.86
CA LYS A 182 14.65 24.41 14.81
C LYS A 182 13.60 24.12 15.86
N THR A 183 13.83 24.58 17.06
CA THR A 183 12.80 24.59 18.11
C THR A 183 12.26 26.00 18.29
N LEU A 184 10.98 26.11 18.61
CA LEU A 184 10.31 27.39 18.84
C LEU A 184 9.71 27.44 20.24
N ASP A 185 9.66 28.62 20.84
CA ASP A 185 9.02 28.87 22.13
C ASP A 185 7.49 28.92 22.02
N LYS A 186 6.80 29.21 23.13
CA LYS A 186 5.34 29.36 23.16
C LYS A 186 4.79 30.45 22.23
N ASN A 187 5.61 31.43 21.86
CA ASN A 187 5.25 32.56 21.00
C ASN A 187 5.65 32.33 19.53
N GLY A 188 6.13 31.13 19.19
CA GLY A 188 6.61 30.81 17.84
C GLY A 188 7.97 31.42 17.49
N LYS A 189 8.71 31.98 18.46
CA LYS A 189 10.06 32.51 18.25
C LYS A 189 11.07 31.38 18.36
N ALA A 190 12.10 31.40 17.50
CA ALA A 190 13.18 30.43 17.57
C ALA A 190 13.86 30.44 18.95
N THR A 191 14.05 29.27 19.54
CA THR A 191 14.92 29.14 20.72
C THR A 191 16.39 29.06 20.28
N PHE A 192 17.32 28.96 21.23
CA PHE A 192 18.74 28.76 20.93
C PHE A 192 19.07 27.34 20.42
N ILE A 193 18.12 26.39 20.49
CA ILE A 193 18.34 25.02 20.02
C ILE A 193 17.97 24.88 18.54
N THR A 194 19.02 24.67 17.75
CA THR A 194 18.93 24.10 16.41
C THR A 194 19.61 22.73 16.42
N ALA A 195 18.94 21.73 15.86
CA ALA A 195 19.43 20.37 15.71
C ALA A 195 19.70 20.05 14.23
N LYS A 196 20.86 19.47 13.96
CA LYS A 196 21.17 18.80 12.69
C LYS A 196 20.95 17.31 12.89
N VAL A 197 20.11 16.73 12.05
CA VAL A 197 19.81 15.30 12.02
C VAL A 197 20.42 14.73 10.75
N SER A 198 21.27 13.74 10.89
CA SER A 198 21.87 13.01 9.77
C SER A 198 21.70 11.52 9.99
N CYS A 199 20.90 10.89 9.15
CA CYS A 199 20.69 9.45 9.11
C CYS A 199 21.51 8.92 7.93
N PRO A 200 22.64 8.24 8.16
CA PRO A 200 23.44 7.69 7.08
C PRO A 200 22.64 6.63 6.31
N ALA A 201 23.02 6.43 5.04
CA ALA A 201 22.51 5.29 4.29
C ALA A 201 22.82 4.01 5.07
N GLN A 202 21.81 3.15 5.25
CA GLN A 202 22.01 1.86 5.89
C GLN A 202 22.96 1.02 5.03
N GLN A 203 23.83 0.21 5.65
CA GLN A 203 24.73 -0.70 4.92
C GLN A 203 23.96 -1.58 3.93
N ARG A 204 22.72 -1.93 4.29
CA ARG A 204 21.74 -2.49 3.38
C ARG A 204 20.41 -1.73 3.52
N PRO A 205 20.10 -0.83 2.57
CA PRO A 205 18.85 -0.10 2.57
C PRO A 205 17.67 -1.07 2.60
N THR A 206 16.71 -0.83 3.49
CA THR A 206 15.46 -1.59 3.50
C THR A 206 14.73 -1.35 2.18
N SER A 207 14.47 -2.43 1.45
CA SER A 207 13.60 -2.40 0.28
C SER A 207 12.19 -2.07 0.71
N LEU A 208 11.61 -1.05 0.10
CA LEU A 208 10.32 -0.47 0.49
C LEU A 208 9.19 -0.97 -0.39
N ALA A 209 9.44 -0.94 -1.70
CA ALA A 209 8.50 -1.29 -2.74
C ALA A 209 9.28 -1.72 -3.98
N ALA A 210 8.58 -2.34 -4.92
CA ALA A 210 9.14 -2.75 -6.19
C ALA A 210 8.18 -2.35 -7.32
N ILE A 211 8.72 -1.94 -8.46
CA ILE A 211 7.96 -1.66 -9.68
C ILE A 211 8.42 -2.66 -10.72
N ALA A 212 7.50 -3.45 -11.28
CA ALA A 212 7.85 -4.35 -12.37
C ALA A 212 7.98 -3.59 -13.70
N VAL A 213 9.03 -3.90 -14.47
CA VAL A 213 9.35 -3.26 -15.75
C VAL A 213 9.17 -4.26 -16.88
N GLY A 214 8.29 -3.93 -17.83
CA GLY A 214 8.02 -4.75 -19.01
C GLY A 214 6.60 -4.59 -19.52
N GLY A 215 6.15 -5.54 -20.34
CA GLY A 215 4.81 -5.56 -20.92
C GLY A 215 4.67 -4.64 -22.14
N THR A 216 3.43 -4.25 -22.44
CA THR A 216 3.10 -3.45 -23.63
C THR A 216 3.77 -2.08 -23.57
N ALA A 217 4.50 -1.73 -24.63
CA ALA A 217 5.19 -0.45 -24.72
C ALA A 217 4.23 0.74 -24.60
N SER A 218 4.61 1.71 -23.78
CA SER A 218 3.91 2.97 -23.60
C SER A 218 4.91 4.09 -23.34
N THR A 219 4.66 5.26 -23.92
CA THR A 219 5.44 6.49 -23.66
C THR A 219 4.70 7.46 -22.75
N LYS A 220 3.45 7.15 -22.37
CA LYS A 220 2.63 8.03 -21.54
C LYS A 220 3.20 8.06 -20.11
N PRO A 221 3.56 9.24 -19.57
CA PRO A 221 4.04 9.32 -18.21
C PRO A 221 3.01 8.83 -17.19
N ILE A 222 3.45 8.08 -16.18
CA ILE A 222 2.62 7.70 -15.05
C ILE A 222 3.02 8.54 -13.83
N VAL A 223 2.13 9.44 -13.44
CA VAL A 223 2.24 10.20 -12.19
C VAL A 223 1.02 9.87 -11.36
N PRO A 224 1.16 9.11 -10.27
CA PRO A 224 0.06 8.85 -9.35
C PRO A 224 -0.54 10.17 -8.84
N SER A 225 -1.85 10.20 -8.62
CA SER A 225 -2.57 11.35 -8.04
C SER A 225 -3.09 11.04 -6.65
N GLY A 226 -3.12 12.07 -5.79
CA GLY A 226 -3.50 11.94 -4.38
C GLY A 226 -2.33 11.56 -3.47
N GLY A 227 -2.66 11.04 -2.28
CA GLY A 227 -1.68 10.66 -1.25
C GLY A 227 -1.53 11.72 -0.14
N GLY A 228 -0.41 11.68 0.56
CA GLY A 228 -0.05 12.66 1.60
C GLY A 228 -0.51 12.28 3.01
N ASP A 229 -1.69 11.67 3.14
CA ASP A 229 -2.14 11.12 4.41
C ASP A 229 -1.36 9.85 4.78
N ILE A 230 -0.86 9.82 6.01
CA ILE A 230 -0.06 8.71 6.55
C ILE A 230 -0.87 8.03 7.65
N PRO A 231 -1.61 6.95 7.33
CA PRO A 231 -2.33 6.22 8.35
C PRO A 231 -1.36 5.61 9.37
N THR A 232 -1.85 5.44 10.58
CA THR A 232 -1.05 4.89 11.66
C THR A 232 -1.01 3.38 11.56
N ILE A 233 0.18 2.85 11.31
CA ILE A 233 0.48 1.41 11.40
C ILE A 233 1.51 1.17 12.52
N PRO A 234 1.59 -0.05 13.08
CA PRO A 234 2.59 -0.37 14.09
C PRO A 234 4.03 -0.12 13.61
N SER A 235 4.92 0.22 14.55
CA SER A 235 6.34 0.45 14.23
C SER A 235 7.02 -0.85 13.78
N GLY A 236 7.93 -0.72 12.82
CA GLY A 236 8.64 -1.85 12.22
C GLY A 236 7.84 -2.62 11.17
N GLN A 237 6.64 -2.16 10.78
CA GLN A 237 5.80 -2.82 9.77
C GLN A 237 5.75 -2.04 8.46
N THR A 238 5.36 -2.75 7.40
CA THR A 238 4.88 -2.13 6.15
C THR A 238 3.51 -2.72 5.82
N ALA A 239 2.58 -1.87 5.42
CA ALA A 239 1.28 -2.28 4.90
C ALA A 239 1.11 -1.72 3.50
N GLY A 240 0.31 -2.39 2.68
CA GLY A 240 0.19 -2.00 1.28
C GLY A 240 -1.07 -2.56 0.66
N VAL A 241 -1.55 -1.84 -0.36
CA VAL A 241 -2.63 -2.24 -1.25
C VAL A 241 -2.20 -2.02 -2.70
N THR A 242 -2.52 -2.96 -3.57
CA THR A 242 -2.22 -2.90 -5.01
C THR A 242 -3.49 -3.13 -5.81
N GLY A 243 -3.69 -2.32 -6.84
CA GLY A 243 -4.88 -2.31 -7.67
C GLY A 243 -4.55 -2.68 -9.10
N PHE A 244 -5.32 -3.57 -9.72
CA PHE A 244 -5.05 -4.03 -11.08
C PHE A 244 -6.32 -4.61 -11.72
N ASN A 245 -6.27 -4.83 -13.03
CA ASN A 245 -7.31 -5.54 -13.77
C ASN A 245 -6.77 -6.88 -14.22
N TYR A 246 -7.47 -7.96 -13.87
CA TYR A 246 -7.37 -9.21 -14.60
C TYR A 246 -8.21 -9.15 -15.86
N ASN A 247 -7.79 -9.85 -16.90
CA ASN A 247 -8.72 -10.27 -17.95
C ASN A 247 -9.09 -11.73 -17.65
N CYS A 248 -10.31 -11.95 -17.18
CA CYS A 248 -10.77 -13.27 -16.80
C CYS A 248 -11.60 -13.90 -17.92
N ASP A 249 -11.48 -15.21 -18.06
CA ASP A 249 -12.28 -16.04 -18.94
C ASP A 249 -13.20 -16.92 -18.10
N PHE A 250 -14.50 -16.79 -18.34
CA PHE A 250 -15.55 -17.57 -17.69
C PHE A 250 -15.90 -18.76 -18.58
N SER A 251 -14.95 -19.67 -18.78
CA SER A 251 -15.08 -20.88 -19.61
C SER A 251 -15.68 -20.61 -21.00
N GLY A 252 -15.26 -19.51 -21.65
CA GLY A 252 -15.75 -19.10 -22.97
C GLY A 252 -17.15 -18.47 -23.00
N PHE A 253 -17.89 -18.45 -21.88
CA PHE A 253 -19.18 -17.79 -21.78
C PHE A 253 -19.04 -16.27 -21.96
N VAL A 254 -18.10 -15.68 -21.21
CA VAL A 254 -17.74 -14.27 -21.33
C VAL A 254 -16.28 -14.10 -20.98
N GLN A 255 -15.62 -13.17 -21.65
CA GLN A 255 -14.32 -12.67 -21.23
C GLN A 255 -14.46 -11.21 -20.84
N GLY A 256 -13.73 -10.76 -19.83
CA GLY A 256 -13.75 -9.35 -19.48
C GLY A 256 -12.85 -8.96 -18.33
N PRO A 257 -12.64 -7.64 -18.16
CA PRO A 257 -11.81 -7.15 -17.10
C PRO A 257 -12.52 -7.28 -15.75
N VAL A 258 -11.83 -7.85 -14.77
CA VAL A 258 -12.20 -7.86 -13.35
C VAL A 258 -11.19 -7.00 -12.62
N ARG A 259 -11.66 -5.93 -11.97
CA ARG A 259 -10.79 -5.09 -11.16
C ARG A 259 -10.59 -5.75 -9.81
N VAL A 260 -9.37 -5.79 -9.34
CA VAL A 260 -9.04 -6.29 -8.01
C VAL A 260 -8.20 -5.24 -7.28
N SER A 261 -8.46 -5.08 -5.98
CA SER A 261 -7.61 -4.32 -5.07
C SER A 261 -7.28 -5.22 -3.88
N LEU A 262 -6.01 -5.61 -3.74
CA LEU A 262 -5.55 -6.52 -2.69
C LEU A 262 -4.60 -5.81 -1.75
N GLY A 263 -4.65 -6.15 -0.48
CA GLY A 263 -3.72 -5.64 0.51
C GLY A 263 -3.19 -6.71 1.44
N GLY A 264 -2.08 -6.38 2.06
CA GLY A 264 -1.43 -7.19 3.08
C GLY A 264 -0.46 -6.38 3.93
N VAL A 265 0.17 -7.06 4.87
CA VAL A 265 1.10 -6.48 5.84
C VAL A 265 2.36 -7.32 5.89
N LYS A 266 3.50 -6.67 5.73
CA LYS A 266 4.81 -7.16 6.11
C LYS A 266 4.98 -6.90 7.62
N PRO A 267 4.91 -7.93 8.48
CA PRO A 267 4.86 -7.78 9.93
C PRO A 267 6.19 -7.32 10.55
N SER A 268 7.29 -7.41 9.79
CA SER A 268 8.59 -6.87 10.18
C SER A 268 9.36 -6.38 8.96
N ASN A 269 9.94 -5.19 9.08
CA ASN A 269 10.85 -4.58 8.09
C ASN A 269 12.30 -5.05 8.24
N ALA A 270 12.61 -5.85 9.27
CA ALA A 270 13.93 -6.43 9.43
C ALA A 270 14.28 -7.36 8.27
N ALA A 271 15.57 -7.43 7.94
CA ALA A 271 16.06 -8.41 6.98
C ALA A 271 15.85 -9.82 7.53
N VAL A 272 15.38 -10.72 6.67
CA VAL A 272 15.13 -12.13 7.01
C VAL A 272 16.43 -12.91 6.77
N GLN A 273 16.82 -13.79 7.69
CA GLN A 273 17.99 -14.64 7.47
C GLN A 273 17.76 -15.61 6.29
N SER A 274 18.82 -16.00 5.58
CA SER A 274 18.74 -17.08 4.57
C SER A 274 18.13 -18.34 5.20
N GLY A 275 17.14 -18.96 4.55
CA GLY A 275 16.37 -20.08 5.10
C GLY A 275 15.35 -19.70 6.19
N GLY A 276 15.26 -18.42 6.56
CA GLY A 276 14.27 -17.90 7.49
C GLY A 276 12.89 -17.70 6.86
N GLN A 277 11.90 -17.37 7.69
CA GLN A 277 10.52 -17.22 7.25
C GLN A 277 10.24 -15.80 6.71
N ILE A 278 9.63 -15.73 5.53
CA ILE A 278 9.02 -14.55 4.94
C ILE A 278 7.51 -14.67 5.14
N THR A 279 6.89 -13.69 5.79
CA THR A 279 5.44 -13.71 6.10
C THR A 279 4.71 -12.54 5.47
N LEU A 280 3.63 -12.82 4.76
CA LEU A 280 2.62 -11.86 4.36
C LEU A 280 1.36 -12.08 5.21
N ALA A 281 1.03 -11.08 6.03
CA ALA A 281 -0.06 -11.15 7.00
C ALA A 281 -1.24 -10.26 6.61
N LYS A 282 -2.38 -10.47 7.28
CA LYS A 282 -3.59 -9.62 7.16
C LYS A 282 -4.08 -9.44 5.71
N GLY A 283 -3.95 -10.50 4.91
CA GLY A 283 -4.36 -10.49 3.51
C GLY A 283 -5.86 -10.22 3.38
N GLN A 284 -6.24 -9.27 2.54
CA GLN A 284 -7.64 -8.98 2.25
C GLN A 284 -7.76 -8.18 0.95
N GLY A 285 -8.95 -8.13 0.36
CA GLY A 285 -9.13 -7.37 -0.87
C GLY A 285 -10.56 -7.26 -1.34
N ASN A 286 -10.70 -6.60 -2.48
CA ASN A 286 -11.97 -6.30 -3.11
C ASN A 286 -11.89 -6.71 -4.57
N ILE A 287 -12.86 -7.50 -5.02
CA ILE A 287 -13.10 -7.84 -6.41
C ILE A 287 -14.25 -6.94 -6.88
N ILE A 288 -14.04 -6.22 -7.96
CA ILE A 288 -14.96 -5.18 -8.44
C ILE A 288 -15.37 -5.50 -9.87
N LEU A 289 -16.67 -5.70 -10.07
CA LEU A 289 -17.23 -6.01 -11.38
C LEU A 289 -17.17 -4.77 -12.29
N SER A 290 -16.48 -4.89 -13.43
CA SER A 290 -16.41 -3.81 -14.40
C SER A 290 -17.72 -3.64 -15.16
N ALA A 291 -18.01 -2.41 -15.59
CA ALA A 291 -19.15 -2.13 -16.46
C ALA A 291 -19.13 -3.00 -17.73
N THR A 292 -17.95 -3.17 -18.34
CA THR A 292 -17.77 -3.99 -19.54
C THR A 292 -18.17 -5.44 -19.30
N LEU A 293 -17.73 -6.05 -18.19
CA LEU A 293 -18.08 -7.43 -17.86
C LEU A 293 -19.58 -7.56 -17.59
N VAL A 294 -20.14 -6.67 -16.76
CA VAL A 294 -21.57 -6.69 -16.41
C VAL A 294 -22.46 -6.55 -17.65
N ASN A 295 -22.13 -5.62 -18.55
CA ASN A 295 -22.88 -5.42 -19.78
C ASN A 295 -22.82 -6.65 -20.70
N ARG A 296 -21.68 -7.34 -20.75
CA ARG A 296 -21.55 -8.59 -21.53
C ARG A 296 -22.38 -9.72 -20.92
N ILE A 297 -22.34 -9.88 -19.59
CA ILE A 297 -23.17 -10.86 -18.88
C ILE A 297 -24.65 -10.59 -19.15
N LYS A 298 -25.13 -9.36 -18.93
CA LYS A 298 -26.55 -8.99 -19.13
C LYS A 298 -27.03 -9.06 -20.57
N LYS A 299 -26.12 -9.00 -21.54
CA LYS A 299 -26.45 -9.22 -22.96
C LYS A 299 -26.81 -10.68 -23.25
N ILE A 300 -26.22 -11.62 -22.50
CA ILE A 300 -26.45 -13.06 -22.67
C ILE A 300 -27.55 -13.54 -21.71
N VAL A 301 -27.49 -13.11 -20.45
CA VAL A 301 -28.43 -13.47 -19.38
C VAL A 301 -28.98 -12.20 -18.77
N SER A 302 -30.04 -11.65 -19.39
CA SER A 302 -30.64 -10.37 -18.98
C SER A 302 -31.32 -10.41 -17.61
N ILE A 303 -31.77 -11.60 -17.19
CA ILE A 303 -32.41 -11.84 -15.90
C ILE A 303 -31.43 -12.00 -14.73
N ALA A 304 -30.11 -12.02 -14.99
CA ALA A 304 -29.11 -12.14 -13.94
C ALA A 304 -29.16 -10.91 -13.00
N ASP A 305 -29.46 -11.16 -11.74
CA ASP A 305 -29.64 -10.14 -10.71
C ASP A 305 -28.43 -10.08 -9.78
N HIS A 306 -28.01 -11.23 -9.25
CA HIS A 306 -26.86 -11.35 -8.35
C HIS A 306 -26.04 -12.61 -8.67
N THR A 307 -24.87 -12.71 -8.04
CA THR A 307 -23.96 -13.84 -8.21
C THR A 307 -23.36 -14.27 -6.88
N THR A 308 -23.13 -15.57 -6.76
CA THR A 308 -22.26 -16.15 -5.75
C THR A 308 -20.91 -16.45 -6.38
N LEU A 309 -19.86 -15.88 -5.82
CA LEU A 309 -18.48 -16.07 -6.25
C LEU A 309 -17.77 -16.99 -5.27
N THR A 310 -17.23 -18.10 -5.76
CA THR A 310 -16.35 -18.98 -5.01
C THR A 310 -14.95 -18.88 -5.56
N LEU A 311 -14.04 -18.24 -4.83
CA LEU A 311 -12.63 -18.18 -5.18
C LEU A 311 -11.96 -19.45 -4.65
N THR A 312 -11.32 -20.22 -5.52
CA THR A 312 -10.61 -21.46 -5.15
C THR A 312 -9.10 -21.31 -5.26
N THR A 313 -8.65 -20.42 -6.15
CA THR A 313 -7.24 -20.18 -6.41
C THR A 313 -6.98 -18.69 -6.47
N PHE A 314 -5.95 -18.29 -5.75
CA PHE A 314 -5.27 -17.02 -5.93
C PHE A 314 -3.79 -17.26 -5.65
N ASN A 315 -3.00 -17.31 -6.70
CA ASN A 315 -1.59 -17.65 -6.59
C ASN A 315 -0.74 -16.40 -6.35
N LEU A 316 0.16 -16.52 -5.39
CA LEU A 316 1.34 -15.67 -5.31
C LEU A 316 2.53 -16.43 -5.88
N VAL A 317 3.39 -15.73 -6.61
CA VAL A 317 4.68 -16.23 -7.05
C VAL A 317 5.79 -15.53 -6.30
N ALA A 318 6.82 -16.27 -5.94
CA ALA A 318 7.96 -15.76 -5.21
C ALA A 318 9.24 -15.87 -6.05
N SER A 319 9.99 -14.78 -6.12
CA SER A 319 11.38 -14.79 -6.57
C SER A 319 12.31 -14.82 -5.36
N ASN A 320 13.43 -15.53 -5.46
CA ASN A 320 14.41 -15.70 -4.37
C ASN A 320 13.81 -16.21 -3.04
N ALA A 321 12.71 -16.95 -3.10
CA ALA A 321 12.10 -17.62 -1.96
C ALA A 321 11.35 -18.89 -2.42
N THR A 322 11.05 -19.79 -1.49
CA THR A 322 10.34 -21.05 -1.77
C THR A 322 9.08 -21.21 -0.90
N PRO A 323 8.01 -21.83 -1.39
CA PRO A 323 7.85 -22.35 -2.76
C PRO A 323 7.78 -21.22 -3.80
N ALA A 324 8.06 -21.53 -5.07
CA ALA A 324 8.04 -20.53 -6.14
C ALA A 324 6.61 -20.02 -6.45
N THR A 325 5.60 -20.84 -6.15
CA THR A 325 4.18 -20.49 -6.28
C THR A 325 3.44 -21.03 -5.07
N GLN A 326 2.49 -20.27 -4.54
CA GLN A 326 1.63 -20.68 -3.44
C GLN A 326 0.22 -20.12 -3.64
N ASN A 327 -0.79 -21.01 -3.53
CA ASN A 327 -2.18 -20.59 -3.44
C ASN A 327 -2.44 -20.00 -2.04
N ILE A 328 -3.00 -18.79 -1.98
CA ILE A 328 -3.33 -18.12 -0.72
C ILE A 328 -4.77 -18.35 -0.26
N ILE A 329 -5.55 -19.04 -1.09
CA ILE A 329 -6.92 -19.39 -0.76
C ILE A 329 -6.92 -20.66 0.07
N PRO A 330 -7.57 -20.66 1.26
CA PRO A 330 -7.68 -21.85 2.09
C PRO A 330 -8.37 -23.02 1.39
N ASP A 331 -8.08 -24.24 1.86
CA ASP A 331 -8.77 -25.44 1.42
C ASP A 331 -10.30 -25.28 1.63
N GLY A 332 -11.07 -25.62 0.59
CA GLY A 332 -12.53 -25.39 0.55
C GLY A 332 -12.95 -24.07 -0.10
N GLY A 333 -12.02 -23.16 -0.39
CA GLY A 333 -12.29 -21.91 -1.10
C GLY A 333 -12.91 -20.82 -0.22
N ILE A 334 -13.11 -19.64 -0.82
CA ILE A 334 -13.79 -18.50 -0.19
C ILE A 334 -15.03 -18.17 -1.01
N THR A 335 -16.20 -18.34 -0.41
CA THR A 335 -17.49 -18.04 -1.04
C THR A 335 -18.01 -16.68 -0.59
N ILE A 336 -18.43 -15.86 -1.55
CA ILE A 336 -19.06 -14.56 -1.35
C ILE A 336 -20.38 -14.58 -2.11
N SER A 337 -21.49 -14.57 -1.39
CA SER A 337 -22.84 -14.65 -1.96
C SER A 337 -23.47 -13.27 -2.17
N ASN A 338 -24.53 -13.24 -2.97
CA ASN A 338 -25.40 -12.08 -3.17
C ASN A 338 -24.67 -10.84 -3.68
N ILE A 339 -23.63 -11.02 -4.50
CA ILE A 339 -22.94 -9.91 -5.16
C ILE A 339 -23.85 -9.43 -6.30
N PRO A 340 -24.33 -8.18 -6.30
CA PRO A 340 -25.23 -7.73 -7.37
C PRO A 340 -24.50 -7.73 -8.73
N VAL A 341 -25.15 -8.20 -9.79
CA VAL A 341 -24.65 -8.11 -11.17
C VAL A 341 -24.89 -6.68 -11.68
N LYS A 342 -24.14 -5.73 -11.13
CA LYS A 342 -24.16 -4.30 -11.51
C LYS A 342 -22.74 -3.75 -11.56
N SER A 343 -22.52 -2.75 -12.41
CA SER A 343 -21.22 -2.07 -12.52
C SER A 343 -20.78 -1.51 -11.18
N GLY A 344 -19.54 -1.78 -10.78
CA GLY A 344 -18.97 -1.32 -9.51
C GLY A 344 -19.45 -2.10 -8.30
N ALA A 345 -20.21 -3.20 -8.47
CA ALA A 345 -20.45 -4.13 -7.38
C ALA A 345 -19.12 -4.66 -6.84
N VAL A 346 -19.02 -4.74 -5.52
CA VAL A 346 -17.83 -5.14 -4.79
C VAL A 346 -18.09 -6.47 -4.12
N ALA A 347 -17.13 -7.38 -4.21
CA ALA A 347 -17.07 -8.61 -3.45
C ALA A 347 -15.80 -8.56 -2.58
N THR A 348 -15.97 -8.65 -1.26
CA THR A 348 -14.88 -8.50 -0.31
C THR A 348 -14.32 -9.87 0.07
N VAL A 349 -12.99 -9.99 0.05
CA VAL A 349 -12.26 -11.23 0.26
C VAL A 349 -11.34 -11.06 1.48
N PRO A 350 -11.51 -11.85 2.56
CA PRO A 350 -12.68 -12.66 2.86
C PRO A 350 -13.94 -11.79 3.14
N PRO A 351 -15.17 -12.35 3.10
CA PRO A 351 -16.42 -11.58 3.21
C PRO A 351 -16.55 -10.68 4.44
N THR A 352 -15.88 -11.02 5.54
CA THR A 352 -15.92 -10.32 6.83
C THR A 352 -14.67 -9.49 7.09
N ALA A 353 -13.89 -9.16 6.06
CA ALA A 353 -12.77 -8.24 6.19
C ALA A 353 -13.25 -6.82 6.56
N PRO A 354 -12.56 -6.09 7.45
CA PRO A 354 -11.26 -6.40 8.05
C PRO A 354 -11.31 -7.22 9.36
N GLN A 355 -12.49 -7.61 9.87
CA GLN A 355 -12.64 -8.37 11.11
C GLN A 355 -12.02 -9.77 11.00
N THR A 356 -12.10 -10.37 9.82
CA THR A 356 -11.40 -11.61 9.47
C THR A 356 -10.53 -11.34 8.25
N THR A 357 -9.27 -11.76 8.29
CA THR A 357 -8.36 -11.68 7.15
C THR A 357 -8.04 -13.07 6.63
N LEU A 358 -7.44 -13.17 5.44
CA LEU A 358 -6.79 -14.39 5.01
C LEU A 358 -5.75 -14.83 6.06
N PRO A 359 -5.51 -16.15 6.20
CA PRO A 359 -4.41 -16.66 7.00
C PRO A 359 -3.06 -16.09 6.54
N ASP A 360 -2.10 -16.07 7.45
CA ASP A 360 -0.74 -15.67 7.13
C ASP A 360 -0.12 -16.61 6.09
N ILE A 361 0.47 -16.02 5.06
CA ILE A 361 1.14 -16.74 3.98
C ILE A 361 2.64 -16.70 4.21
N ASN A 362 3.27 -17.88 4.15
CA ASN A 362 4.66 -18.05 4.53
C ASN A 362 5.49 -18.65 3.41
N PHE A 363 6.61 -18.00 3.11
CA PHE A 363 7.67 -18.48 2.23
C PHE A 363 8.97 -18.66 3.03
N THR A 364 9.91 -19.41 2.48
CA THR A 364 11.27 -19.56 3.00
C THR A 364 12.22 -18.69 2.19
N ALA A 365 12.97 -17.83 2.87
CA ALA A 365 13.95 -16.95 2.26
C ALA A 365 15.05 -17.73 1.54
N GLY A 366 15.36 -17.31 0.32
CA GLY A 366 16.47 -17.86 -0.47
C GLY A 366 17.83 -17.32 -0.04
N LYS A 367 18.67 -16.98 -1.02
CA LYS A 367 20.09 -16.68 -0.80
C LYS A 367 20.31 -15.34 -0.08
N SER A 368 21.22 -15.33 0.89
CA SER A 368 21.79 -14.13 1.49
C SER A 368 22.26 -13.10 0.45
N GLY A 369 22.11 -11.81 0.75
CA GLY A 369 22.46 -10.71 -0.16
C GLY A 369 21.41 -10.39 -1.24
N SER A 370 20.31 -11.15 -1.32
CA SER A 370 19.25 -10.95 -2.31
C SER A 370 17.97 -10.33 -1.74
N THR A 371 17.06 -9.91 -2.62
CA THR A 371 15.71 -9.46 -2.25
C THR A 371 14.70 -10.45 -2.83
N ALA A 372 13.85 -11.00 -1.98
CA ALA A 372 12.71 -11.79 -2.40
C ALA A 372 11.54 -10.87 -2.75
N LEU A 373 10.87 -11.16 -3.86
CA LEU A 373 9.65 -10.46 -4.27
C LEU A 373 8.50 -11.46 -4.25
N LEU A 374 7.45 -11.12 -3.49
CA LEU A 374 6.17 -11.81 -3.60
C LEU A 374 5.32 -11.04 -4.60
N SER A 375 4.90 -11.68 -5.67
CA SER A 375 4.13 -11.05 -6.76
C SER A 375 2.81 -11.76 -6.99
N ILE A 376 1.85 -11.01 -7.48
CA ILE A 376 0.51 -11.51 -7.84
C ILE A 376 0.61 -12.30 -9.14
N ALA A 377 0.01 -13.49 -9.16
CA ALA A 377 -0.03 -14.38 -10.31
C ALA A 377 -1.47 -14.62 -10.78
N ASP A 378 -1.84 -15.85 -11.12
CA ASP A 378 -3.17 -16.23 -11.60
C ASP A 378 -4.19 -16.41 -10.48
N ALA A 379 -5.46 -16.38 -10.86
CA ALA A 379 -6.58 -16.66 -9.97
C ALA A 379 -7.65 -17.50 -10.69
N ALA A 380 -8.41 -18.28 -9.94
CA ALA A 380 -9.48 -19.11 -10.48
C ALA A 380 -10.57 -19.38 -9.45
N GLY A 381 -11.75 -19.75 -9.93
CA GLY A 381 -12.88 -20.07 -9.09
C GLY A 381 -14.13 -20.41 -9.90
N ASN A 382 -15.27 -20.32 -9.25
CA ASN A 382 -16.58 -20.50 -9.84
C ASN A 382 -17.48 -19.28 -9.57
N ALA A 383 -18.33 -18.94 -10.51
CA ALA A 383 -19.38 -17.94 -10.36
C ALA A 383 -20.73 -18.57 -10.70
N SER A 384 -21.67 -18.51 -9.75
CA SER A 384 -23.06 -18.89 -9.92
C SER A 384 -23.89 -17.63 -10.14
N LEU A 385 -24.47 -17.47 -11.33
CA LEU A 385 -25.41 -16.39 -11.67
C LEU A 385 -26.81 -16.79 -11.25
N ARG A 386 -27.51 -15.86 -10.59
CA ARG A 386 -28.83 -16.08 -10.02
C ARG A 386 -29.81 -15.00 -10.43
N ASP A 387 -31.09 -15.37 -10.52
CA ASP A 387 -32.18 -14.42 -10.76
C ASP A 387 -32.61 -13.73 -9.45
N ALA A 388 -33.60 -12.84 -9.54
CA ALA A 388 -34.10 -12.11 -8.38
C ALA A 388 -34.80 -13.00 -7.32
N ASP A 389 -35.23 -14.20 -7.71
CA ASP A 389 -35.90 -15.18 -6.85
C ASP A 389 -34.90 -16.21 -6.27
N ASP A 390 -33.60 -15.96 -6.43
CA ASP A 390 -32.49 -16.78 -5.92
C ASP A 390 -32.35 -18.15 -6.63
N ASN A 391 -32.97 -18.33 -7.81
CA ASN A 391 -32.77 -19.52 -8.64
C ASN A 391 -31.42 -19.42 -9.36
N GLU A 392 -30.66 -20.51 -9.35
CA GLU A 392 -29.43 -20.60 -10.14
C GLU A 392 -29.77 -20.68 -11.63
N ILE A 393 -29.29 -19.68 -12.38
CA ILE A 393 -29.44 -19.62 -13.83
C ILE A 393 -28.29 -20.40 -14.47
N LEU A 394 -27.07 -20.20 -13.97
CA LEU A 394 -25.86 -20.71 -14.59
C LEU A 394 -24.68 -20.68 -13.60
N ALA A 395 -24.01 -21.81 -13.41
CA ALA A 395 -22.73 -21.90 -12.72
C ALA A 395 -21.58 -22.04 -13.74
N ILE A 396 -20.52 -21.25 -13.57
CA ILE A 396 -19.43 -21.13 -14.55
C ILE A 396 -18.10 -21.02 -13.82
N ASP A 397 -17.15 -21.86 -14.20
CA ASP A 397 -15.77 -21.69 -13.76
C ASP A 397 -15.12 -20.50 -14.46
N PHE A 398 -14.27 -19.78 -13.74
CA PHE A 398 -13.48 -18.70 -14.30
C PHE A 398 -12.00 -18.89 -14.01
N THR A 399 -11.19 -18.42 -14.93
CA THR A 399 -9.74 -18.30 -14.78
C THR A 399 -9.30 -16.91 -15.15
N CYS A 400 -8.36 -16.38 -14.39
CA CYS A 400 -7.76 -15.07 -14.60
C CYS A 400 -6.25 -15.29 -14.73
N ALA A 401 -5.72 -15.14 -15.94
CA ALA A 401 -4.31 -15.36 -16.19
C ALA A 401 -3.44 -14.35 -15.40
N ALA A 402 -2.24 -14.78 -15.02
CA ALA A 402 -1.26 -13.94 -14.36
C ALA A 402 -0.96 -12.66 -15.17
N LEU A 403 -0.68 -11.60 -14.44
CA LEU A 403 -0.25 -10.33 -15.02
C LEU A 403 1.15 -10.48 -15.64
N SER A 404 1.38 -9.92 -16.83
CA SER A 404 2.70 -9.91 -17.47
C SER A 404 3.24 -8.49 -17.65
N PRO A 405 4.35 -8.10 -17.01
CA PRO A 405 5.05 -8.85 -15.95
C PRO A 405 4.21 -8.97 -14.67
N ASN A 406 4.58 -9.90 -13.78
CA ASN A 406 3.93 -10.07 -12.48
C ASN A 406 4.13 -8.80 -11.63
N VAL A 407 3.10 -8.43 -10.86
CA VAL A 407 3.12 -7.22 -10.02
C VAL A 407 3.63 -7.59 -8.62
N PRO A 408 4.80 -7.11 -8.18
CA PRO A 408 5.30 -7.35 -6.83
C PRO A 408 4.44 -6.63 -5.79
N VAL A 409 4.16 -7.29 -4.67
CA VAL A 409 3.38 -6.73 -3.54
C VAL A 409 4.32 -6.16 -2.49
N PHE A 410 5.32 -6.95 -2.07
CA PHE A 410 6.32 -6.52 -1.10
C PHE A 410 7.70 -7.10 -1.41
N PRO A 411 8.76 -6.29 -1.28
CA PRO A 411 10.12 -6.80 -1.20
C PRO A 411 10.51 -7.22 0.23
N TYR A 412 11.25 -8.31 0.33
CA TYR A 412 11.84 -8.83 1.56
C TYR A 412 13.35 -8.95 1.38
N ASP A 413 14.12 -8.19 2.15
CA ASP A 413 15.57 -8.28 2.13
C ASP A 413 16.04 -9.53 2.87
N ILE A 414 16.94 -10.29 2.25
CA ILE A 414 17.50 -11.52 2.82
C ILE A 414 18.92 -11.26 3.30
N ALA A 415 19.12 -11.22 4.62
CA ALA A 415 20.35 -10.83 5.32
C ALA A 415 21.61 -11.41 4.68
#